data_AF-A0A916X628-F1
#
_entry.id   AF-A0A916X628-F1
#
_cell.length_a   1.000
_cell.length_b   1.000
_cell.length_c   1.000
_cell.angle_alpha   90.00
_cell.angle_beta   90.00
_cell.angle_gamma   90.00
#
_symmetry.space_group_name_H-M   'P 1'
#
loop_
_entity.id
_entity.type
_entity.pdbx_description
1 polymer ?
#
loop_
_entity_poly.entity_id
_entity_poly.type
_entity_poly.pdbx_seq_one_letter_code
_entity_poly.pdbx_strand_id
1 'polypeptide(L)'
;MLLPHGTVFAIVDGEKFELYRNTGIEAEPRLEAVPIPELEATNFSAGVYDHDRVSRFTPPAPKNRVARLDEAAHVAAVADWLNSQILAHRIDKLVIVADPRSLGEMRRHFHKEVERVLVAEVPKNLTGRPTAEIVRVLHG
;
A
#
# COMPACT_ATOMS: atom_id res chain seq x y z
N MET A 1 -6.59 16.75 -7.07
CA MET A 1 -6.60 17.22 -5.65
C MET A 1 -5.27 17.90 -5.35
N LEU A 2 -5.21 18.81 -4.38
CA LEU A 2 -3.93 19.39 -3.97
C LEU A 2 -3.07 18.34 -3.24
N LEU A 3 -1.79 18.28 -3.56
CA LEU A 3 -0.85 17.30 -3.01
C LEU A 3 0.22 18.03 -2.19
N PRO A 4 0.03 18.22 -0.86
CA PRO A 4 0.95 19.02 -0.07
C PRO A 4 2.38 18.46 -0.10
N HIS A 5 3.38 19.34 -0.02
CA HIS A 5 4.77 18.93 0.14
C HIS A 5 4.94 18.02 1.38
N GLY A 6 5.80 17.01 1.24
CA GLY A 6 6.12 16.04 2.28
C GLY A 6 5.08 14.92 2.45
N THR A 7 3.94 14.99 1.76
CA THR A 7 2.90 13.94 1.79
C THR A 7 3.45 12.61 1.29
N VAL A 8 3.15 11.54 2.01
CA VAL A 8 3.48 10.18 1.66
C VAL A 8 2.30 9.54 0.93
N PHE A 9 2.58 8.83 -0.15
CA PHE A 9 1.61 8.11 -0.97
C PHE A 9 1.90 6.63 -0.83
N ALA A 10 0.98 5.90 -0.22
CA ALA A 10 1.00 4.45 -0.18
C ALA A 10 0.11 3.95 -1.32
N ILE A 11 0.73 3.37 -2.35
CA ILE A 11 0.03 2.74 -3.46
C ILE A 11 0.05 1.23 -3.21
N VAL A 12 -1.13 0.65 -3.05
CA VAL A 12 -1.30 -0.73 -2.58
C VAL A 12 -2.28 -1.46 -3.49
N ASP A 13 -1.97 -2.70 -3.84
CA ASP A 13 -2.93 -3.66 -4.37
C ASP A 13 -2.82 -4.98 -3.60
N GLY A 14 -3.43 -6.06 -4.11
CA GLY A 14 -3.38 -7.37 -3.45
C GLY A 14 -1.99 -8.02 -3.40
N GLU A 15 -1.01 -7.54 -4.17
CA GLU A 15 0.30 -8.20 -4.34
C GLU A 15 1.49 -7.25 -4.18
N LYS A 16 1.28 -5.94 -4.36
CA LYS A 16 2.30 -4.90 -4.45
C LYS A 16 2.02 -3.76 -3.49
N PHE A 17 3.10 -3.26 -2.93
CA PHE A 17 3.14 -2.06 -2.13
C PHE A 17 4.28 -1.15 -2.59
N GLU A 18 3.93 0.08 -2.96
CA GLU A 18 4.86 1.13 -3.37
C GLU A 18 4.67 2.37 -2.49
N LEU A 19 5.78 2.99 -2.10
CA LEU A 19 5.76 4.19 -1.28
C LEU A 19 6.43 5.34 -2.02
N TYR A 20 5.76 6.49 -2.04
CA TYR A 20 6.31 7.72 -2.60
C TYR A 20 6.19 8.86 -1.61
N ARG A 21 7.07 9.85 -1.73
CA ARG A 21 6.97 11.11 -1.02
C ARG A 21 6.92 12.25 -2.02
N ASN A 22 6.01 13.20 -1.80
CA ASN A 22 6.02 14.45 -2.56
C ASN A 22 7.17 15.34 -2.09
N THR A 23 8.18 15.53 -2.92
CA THR A 23 9.31 16.46 -2.72
C THR A 23 9.10 17.78 -3.47
N GLY A 24 8.03 17.88 -4.27
CA GLY A 24 7.61 19.09 -4.97
C GLY A 24 6.67 19.97 -4.14
N ILE A 25 6.32 21.13 -4.71
CA ILE A 25 5.30 22.01 -4.13
C ILE A 25 3.90 21.51 -4.47
N GLU A 26 2.89 22.07 -3.82
CA GLU A 26 1.50 21.63 -3.95
C GLU A 26 0.93 21.80 -5.38
N ALA A 27 1.34 22.85 -6.09
CA ALA A 27 0.93 23.12 -7.47
C ALA A 27 1.73 22.32 -8.52
N GLU A 28 2.93 21.86 -8.16
CA GLU A 28 3.84 21.10 -9.02
C GLU A 28 4.45 19.93 -8.22
N PRO A 29 3.63 18.92 -7.89
CA PRO A 29 4.06 17.80 -7.07
C PRO A 29 5.07 16.93 -7.82
N ARG A 30 6.07 16.44 -7.09
CA ARG A 30 7.11 15.52 -7.57
C ARG A 30 7.17 14.32 -6.65
N LEU A 31 6.85 13.15 -7.16
CA LEU A 31 6.88 11.91 -6.39
C LEU A 31 8.24 11.24 -6.52
N GLU A 32 8.92 11.07 -5.40
CA GLU A 32 10.13 10.28 -5.28
C GLU A 32 9.83 8.98 -4.54
N ALA A 33 10.36 7.87 -5.05
CA ALA A 33 10.19 6.56 -4.42
C ALA A 33 10.92 6.53 -3.07
N VAL A 34 10.23 6.06 -2.05
CA VAL A 34 10.79 5.88 -0.71
C VAL A 34 11.04 4.39 -0.51
N PRO A 35 12.27 3.97 -0.16
CA PRO A 35 12.52 2.59 0.17
C PRO A 35 11.71 2.20 1.40
N ILE A 36 11.04 1.06 1.33
CA ILE A 36 10.37 0.45 2.47
C ILE A 36 11.47 -0.31 3.24
N PRO A 37 11.91 0.15 4.42
CA PRO A 37 12.89 -0.60 5.21
C PRO A 37 12.38 -2.01 5.44
N GLU A 38 13.26 -2.99 5.21
CA GLU A 38 13.02 -4.44 5.20
C GLU A 38 12.26 -4.91 6.44
N LEU A 39 10.93 -4.84 6.40
CA LEU A 39 10.11 -5.86 7.01
C LEU A 39 10.00 -6.92 5.92
N GLU A 40 10.49 -8.12 6.24
CA GLU A 40 10.68 -9.27 5.34
C GLU A 40 9.95 -9.14 4.00
N ALA A 41 10.72 -8.84 2.94
CA ALA A 41 10.22 -8.59 1.58
C ALA A 41 9.32 -9.72 1.03
N THR A 42 9.29 -10.88 1.70
CA THR A 42 8.35 -11.98 1.47
C THR A 42 6.88 -11.61 1.67
N ASN A 43 6.53 -10.67 2.56
CA ASN A 43 5.13 -10.31 2.83
C ASN A 43 4.64 -9.07 2.07
N PHE A 44 5.53 -8.16 1.66
CA PHE A 44 5.18 -6.92 0.93
C PHE A 44 5.35 -7.01 -0.58
N SER A 45 5.98 -8.08 -1.06
CA SER A 45 6.19 -8.36 -2.48
C SER A 45 5.87 -9.83 -2.67
N ALA A 46 4.59 -10.17 -2.64
CA ALA A 46 4.10 -11.55 -2.75
C ALA A 46 4.24 -12.08 -4.19
N GLY A 47 5.44 -11.97 -4.77
CA GLY A 47 5.65 -12.20 -6.19
C GLY A 47 7.10 -12.39 -6.62
N VAL A 48 7.91 -13.18 -5.88
CA VAL A 48 9.11 -13.82 -6.48
C VAL A 48 9.44 -15.22 -5.93
N TYR A 49 8.99 -15.67 -4.76
CA TYR A 49 9.46 -16.96 -4.21
C TYR A 49 8.43 -18.10 -4.26
N ASP A 50 8.75 -19.05 -5.15
CA ASP A 50 8.47 -20.50 -5.10
C ASP A 50 7.18 -20.97 -4.42
N HIS A 51 6.21 -21.26 -5.27
CA HIS A 51 5.00 -21.99 -4.97
C HIS A 51 5.33 -23.49 -4.84
N ASP A 52 6.09 -23.92 -3.83
CA ASP A 52 6.43 -25.36 -3.71
C ASP A 52 6.61 -25.94 -2.29
N ARG A 53 5.88 -25.41 -1.29
CA ARG A 53 5.79 -26.09 0.03
C ARG A 53 4.39 -26.03 0.65
N VAL A 54 3.44 -26.75 0.06
CA VAL A 54 2.20 -27.12 0.77
C VAL A 54 2.33 -28.53 1.35
N SER A 55 2.24 -28.57 2.68
CA SER A 55 2.26 -29.75 3.54
C SER A 55 1.14 -30.74 3.20
N ARG A 56 1.45 -32.04 3.35
CA ARG A 56 0.83 -33.20 2.72
C ARG A 56 -0.52 -33.69 3.31
N PHE A 57 -1.35 -32.84 3.95
CA PHE A 57 -2.50 -33.33 4.74
C PHE A 57 -3.80 -32.48 4.74
N THR A 58 -4.06 -31.66 3.71
CA THR A 58 -5.37 -30.95 3.59
C THR A 58 -5.95 -31.15 2.18
N PRO A 59 -7.26 -31.42 2.00
CA PRO A 59 -7.86 -31.44 0.67
C PRO A 59 -7.58 -30.11 -0.06
N PRO A 60 -7.26 -30.13 -1.36
CA PRO A 60 -6.85 -28.92 -2.06
C PRO A 60 -7.99 -27.90 -2.01
N ALA A 61 -7.76 -26.81 -1.28
CA ALA A 61 -8.63 -25.65 -1.37
C ALA A 61 -8.64 -25.17 -2.84
N PRO A 62 -9.77 -24.68 -3.36
CA PRO A 62 -9.80 -24.12 -4.70
C PRO A 62 -8.72 -23.02 -4.80
N LYS A 63 -7.88 -23.06 -5.84
CA LYS A 63 -6.72 -22.16 -6.01
C LYS A 63 -7.07 -20.68 -5.78
N ASN A 64 -8.26 -20.26 -6.21
CA ASN A 64 -8.78 -18.90 -6.02
C ASN A 64 -9.01 -18.52 -4.55
N ARG A 65 -9.28 -19.48 -3.66
CA ARG A 65 -9.46 -19.21 -2.22
C ARG A 65 -8.10 -18.97 -1.55
N VAL A 66 -7.07 -19.72 -1.93
CA VAL A 66 -5.71 -19.56 -1.39
C VAL A 66 -5.15 -18.21 -1.82
N ALA A 67 -5.17 -17.89 -3.12
CA ALA A 67 -4.70 -16.60 -3.64
C ALA A 67 -5.39 -15.39 -2.98
N ARG A 68 -6.71 -15.46 -2.76
CA ARG A 68 -7.44 -14.37 -2.08
C ARG A 68 -7.10 -14.21 -0.59
N LEU A 69 -6.67 -15.27 0.08
CA LEU A 69 -6.20 -15.21 1.46
C LEU A 69 -4.81 -14.57 1.50
N ASP A 70 -3.94 -14.93 0.56
CA ASP A 70 -2.60 -14.36 0.43
C ASP A 70 -2.68 -12.86 0.12
N GLU A 71 -3.56 -12.44 -0.80
CA GLU A 71 -3.84 -11.04 -1.08
C GLU A 71 -4.29 -10.25 0.16
N ALA A 72 -5.23 -10.83 0.94
CA ALA A 72 -5.73 -10.17 2.14
C ALA A 72 -4.66 -10.07 3.24
N ALA A 73 -3.81 -11.09 3.38
CA ALA A 73 -2.69 -11.09 4.31
C ALA A 73 -1.64 -10.04 3.93
N HIS A 74 -1.33 -9.90 2.63
CA HIS A 74 -0.46 -8.84 2.12
C HIS A 74 -1.00 -7.45 2.48
N VAL A 75 -2.27 -7.19 2.17
CA VAL A 75 -2.90 -5.89 2.45
C VAL A 75 -2.94 -5.58 3.96
N ALA A 76 -3.21 -6.58 4.80
CA ALA A 76 -3.17 -6.42 6.25
C ALA A 76 -1.76 -6.06 6.75
N ALA A 77 -0.73 -6.76 6.25
CA ALA A 77 0.66 -6.47 6.61
C ALA A 77 1.09 -5.05 6.21
N VAL A 78 0.64 -4.57 5.05
CA VAL A 78 0.87 -3.18 4.61
C VAL A 78 0.20 -2.18 5.56
N ALA A 79 -1.04 -2.42 5.97
CA ALA A 79 -1.73 -1.57 6.92
C ALA A 79 -1.01 -1.51 8.28
N ASP A 80 -0.56 -2.65 8.80
CA ASP A 80 0.21 -2.73 10.05
C ASP A 80 1.57 -2.02 9.97
N TRP A 81 2.23 -2.11 8.81
CA TRP A 81 3.45 -1.37 8.54
C TRP A 81 3.21 0.14 8.57
N LEU A 82 2.16 0.62 7.90
CA LEU A 82 1.77 2.04 7.89
C LEU A 82 1.44 2.53 9.29
N ASN A 83 0.66 1.75 10.07
CA ASN A 83 0.36 2.03 11.47
C ASN A 83 1.66 2.29 12.24
N SER A 84 2.64 1.39 12.09
CA SER A 84 3.92 1.48 12.80
C SER A 84 4.72 2.72 12.43
N GLN A 85 4.77 3.10 11.14
CA GLN A 85 5.47 4.31 10.71
C GLN A 85 4.79 5.60 11.20
N ILE A 86 3.46 5.61 11.25
CA ILE A 86 2.67 6.75 11.72
C ILE A 86 2.79 6.92 13.23
N LEU A 87 2.71 5.83 13.99
CA LEU A 87 2.94 5.83 15.43
C LEU A 87 4.37 6.25 15.80
N ALA A 88 5.34 5.96 14.93
CA ALA A 88 6.72 6.44 15.07
C ALA A 88 6.92 7.89 14.59
N HIS A 89 5.86 8.63 14.23
CA HIS A 89 5.90 10.00 13.72
C HIS A 89 6.81 10.20 12.50
N ARG A 90 6.92 9.18 11.63
CA ARG A 90 7.71 9.26 10.37
C ARG A 90 6.87 9.67 9.16
N ILE A 91 5.55 9.54 9.30
CA ILE A 91 4.56 9.88 8.28
C ILE A 91 3.53 10.81 8.93
N ASP A 92 3.56 12.08 8.56
CA ASP A 92 2.64 13.10 9.08
C ASP A 92 1.43 13.35 8.19
N LYS A 93 1.53 12.97 6.91
CA LYS A 93 0.48 13.12 5.89
C LYS A 93 0.50 11.91 4.99
N LEU A 94 -0.61 11.20 4.91
CA LEU A 94 -0.75 9.98 4.13
C LEU A 94 -1.88 10.10 3.11
N VAL A 95 -1.61 9.72 1.87
CA VAL A 95 -2.63 9.40 0.87
C VAL A 95 -2.53 7.92 0.55
N ILE A 96 -3.65 7.21 0.63
CA ILE A 96 -3.71 5.78 0.29
C ILE A 96 -4.40 5.63 -1.06
N VAL A 97 -3.75 4.94 -1.99
CA VAL A 97 -4.28 4.67 -3.32
C VAL A 97 -4.33 3.15 -3.52
N ALA A 98 -5.53 2.60 -3.53
CA ALA A 98 -5.72 1.17 -3.69
C ALA A 98 -7.07 0.86 -4.34
N ASP A 99 -7.25 -0.35 -4.86
CA ASP A 99 -8.56 -0.77 -5.33
C ASP A 99 -9.58 -0.86 -4.15
N PRO A 100 -10.89 -0.79 -4.43
CA PRO A 100 -11.91 -0.77 -3.37
C PRO A 100 -11.86 -1.94 -2.40
N ARG A 101 -11.42 -3.12 -2.84
CA ARG A 101 -11.33 -4.31 -1.99
C ARG A 101 -10.15 -4.18 -1.05
N SER A 102 -8.98 -3.79 -1.56
CA SER A 102 -7.79 -3.55 -0.74
C SER A 102 -8.02 -2.43 0.28
N LEU A 103 -8.62 -1.30 -0.12
CA LEU A 103 -9.02 -0.24 0.84
C LEU A 103 -9.95 -0.76 1.93
N GLY A 104 -10.94 -1.58 1.55
CA GLY A 104 -11.86 -2.19 2.50
C GLY A 104 -11.16 -3.06 3.53
N GLU A 105 -10.16 -3.84 3.13
CA GLU A 105 -9.36 -4.67 4.04
C GLU A 105 -8.44 -3.81 4.90
N MET A 106 -7.70 -2.85 4.33
CA MET A 106 -6.80 -1.95 5.08
C MET A 106 -7.52 -1.20 6.20
N ARG A 107 -8.73 -0.68 5.93
CA ARG A 107 -9.54 0.05 6.93
C ARG A 107 -9.87 -0.78 8.17
N ARG A 108 -9.89 -2.12 8.08
CA ARG A 108 -10.14 -3.00 9.22
C ARG A 108 -8.95 -3.08 10.16
N HIS A 109 -7.76 -2.74 9.67
CA HIS A 109 -6.49 -2.80 10.40
C HIS A 109 -5.95 -1.41 10.76
N PHE A 110 -6.58 -0.31 10.31
CA PHE A 110 -6.10 1.03 10.64
C PHE A 110 -6.16 1.33 12.12
N HIS A 111 -5.03 1.82 12.64
CA HIS A 111 -5.00 2.44 13.95
C HIS A 111 -5.62 3.85 13.86
N LYS A 112 -6.25 4.31 14.95
CA LYS A 112 -6.87 5.65 15.03
C LYS A 112 -5.95 6.81 14.63
N GLU A 113 -4.63 6.66 14.80
CA GLU A 113 -3.67 7.70 14.42
C GLU A 113 -3.50 7.79 12.89
N VAL A 114 -3.73 6.69 12.16
CA VAL A 114 -3.74 6.71 10.69
C VAL A 114 -4.86 7.60 10.19
N GLU A 115 -6.06 7.46 10.74
CA GLU A 115 -7.21 8.30 10.40
C GLU A 115 -6.94 9.80 10.61
N ARG A 116 -6.03 10.16 11.53
CA ARG A 116 -5.67 11.56 11.82
C ARG A 116 -4.69 12.16 10.81
N VAL A 117 -3.81 11.34 10.24
CA VAL A 117 -2.81 11.78 9.25
C VAL A 117 -3.26 11.51 7.80
N LEU A 118 -4.36 10.78 7.62
CA LEU A 118 -4.95 10.44 6.34
C LEU A 118 -5.54 11.68 5.67
N VAL A 119 -4.89 12.12 4.61
CA VAL A 119 -5.33 13.25 3.78
C VAL A 119 -6.45 12.81 2.84
N ALA A 120 -6.31 11.63 2.23
CA ALA A 120 -7.29 11.08 1.30
C ALA A 120 -7.12 9.57 1.09
N GLU A 121 -8.23 8.92 0.75
CA GLU A 121 -8.25 7.57 0.19
C GLU A 121 -8.75 7.63 -1.25
N VAL A 122 -8.02 7.00 -2.17
CA VAL A 122 -8.31 7.02 -3.59
C VAL A 122 -8.59 5.60 -4.07
N PRO A 123 -9.85 5.27 -4.42
CA PRO A 123 -10.25 3.92 -4.86
C PRO A 123 -9.82 3.65 -6.31
N LYS A 124 -8.51 3.63 -6.57
CA LYS A 124 -7.90 3.36 -7.87
C LYS A 124 -6.69 2.45 -7.69
N ASN A 125 -6.47 1.53 -8.64
CA ASN A 125 -5.21 0.80 -8.71
C ASN A 125 -4.22 1.56 -9.60
N LEU A 126 -3.12 2.04 -9.00
CA LEU A 126 -2.03 2.72 -9.70
C LEU A 126 -0.66 2.04 -9.49
N THR A 127 -0.61 0.81 -8.98
CA THR A 127 0.66 0.09 -8.78
C THR A 127 1.40 -0.11 -10.09
N GLY A 128 2.73 0.01 -10.07
CA GLY A 128 3.59 -0.16 -11.23
C GLY A 128 3.46 0.93 -12.29
N ARG A 129 2.70 2.00 -12.05
CA ARG A 129 2.57 3.12 -12.98
C ARG A 129 3.73 4.11 -12.81
N PRO A 130 4.15 4.81 -13.88
CA PRO A 130 5.13 5.89 -13.77
C PRO A 130 4.65 6.99 -12.82
N THR A 131 5.55 7.57 -12.04
CA THR A 131 5.26 8.66 -11.08
C THR A 131 4.54 9.84 -11.73
N ALA A 132 4.90 10.19 -12.98
CA ALA A 132 4.22 11.23 -13.74
C ALA A 132 2.74 10.92 -14.02
N GLU A 133 2.41 9.64 -14.25
CA GLU A 133 1.01 9.23 -14.45
C GLU A 133 0.25 9.25 -13.12
N ILE A 134 0.86 8.78 -12.03
CA ILE A 134 0.28 8.83 -10.68
C ILE A 134 -0.05 10.28 -10.32
N VAL A 135 0.90 11.20 -10.50
CA VAL A 135 0.68 12.64 -10.27
C VAL A 135 -0.48 13.15 -11.12
N ARG A 136 -0.51 12.84 -12.42
CA ARG A 136 -1.60 13.28 -13.30
C ARG A 136 -2.97 12.81 -12.84
N VAL A 137 -3.07 11.57 -12.35
CA VAL A 137 -4.34 10.97 -11.90
C VAL A 137 -4.80 11.52 -10.55
N LEU A 138 -3.86 11.90 -9.68
CA LEU A 138 -4.15 12.39 -8.33
C LEU A 138 -4.30 13.91 -8.26
N HIS A 139 -3.49 14.66 -9.03
CA HIS A 139 -3.47 16.11 -9.05
C HIS A 139 -4.44 16.71 -10.08
N GLY A 140 -4.69 16.01 -11.20
CA GLY A 140 -5.71 16.39 -12.19
C GLY A 140 -7.12 16.38 -11.60
#